data_AF-A0A2E2KJ37-F1
#
_entry.id   AF-A0A2E2KJ37-F1
#
_cell.length_a   1.000
_cell.length_b   1.000
_cell.length_c   1.000
_cell.angle_alpha   90.00
_cell.angle_beta   90.00
_cell.angle_gamma   90.00
#
_symmetry.space_group_name_H-M   'P 1'
#
loop_
_entity.id
_entity.type
_entity.pdbx_description
1 polymer ?
#
loop_
_entity_poly.entity_id
_entity_poly.type
_entity_poly.pdbx_seq_one_letter_code
_entity_poly.pdbx_strand_id
1 'polypeptide(L)'
;MKARKLILLSLVATSLLGCKQESVLPDSALKCEEPRPEMCTRDYRPACGTLSSAQEKTYSNACTACSNPNVQWVIEGECTD
;
A
#
# COMPACT_ATOMS: atom_id res chain seq x y z
N MET A 1 53.59 34.83 16.63
CA MET A 1 52.36 34.74 17.45
C MET A 1 51.26 35.45 16.66
N LYS A 2 50.12 34.90 16.22
CA LYS A 2 49.30 33.72 16.54
C LYS A 2 48.82 33.14 15.18
N ALA A 3 49.24 31.94 14.82
CA ALA A 3 48.56 30.67 15.09
C ALA A 3 47.32 30.45 14.21
N ARG A 4 47.52 29.53 13.25
CA ARG A 4 46.52 28.78 12.48
C ARG A 4 45.33 28.36 13.37
N LYS A 5 44.12 28.77 13.00
CA LYS A 5 42.86 28.01 13.18
C LYS A 5 42.45 27.65 11.75
N LEU A 6 42.69 26.47 11.17
CA LEU A 6 42.24 25.12 11.55
C LEU A 6 40.78 25.12 12.00
N ILE A 7 40.02 24.20 11.38
CA ILE A 7 38.62 23.78 11.64
C ILE A 7 37.62 24.50 10.72
N LEU A 8 36.84 23.86 9.85
CA LEU A 8 36.73 22.49 9.31
C LEU A 8 35.51 22.59 8.35
N LEU A 9 35.54 21.83 7.25
CA LEU A 9 34.43 21.47 6.37
C LEU A 9 33.07 22.14 6.67
N SER A 10 32.65 23.10 5.85
CA SER A 10 31.22 23.40 5.71
C SER A 10 30.55 22.16 5.10
N LEU A 11 29.99 21.29 5.95
CA LEU A 11 29.12 20.19 5.54
C LEU A 11 28.05 20.77 4.61
N VAL A 12 28.13 20.42 3.34
CA VAL A 12 27.01 20.57 2.42
C VAL A 12 25.90 19.68 2.99
N ALA A 13 24.96 20.28 3.69
CA ALA A 13 23.71 19.63 4.06
C ALA A 13 22.92 19.39 2.78
N THR A 14 23.29 18.36 2.02
CA THR A 14 22.45 17.80 0.97
C THR A 14 21.23 17.21 1.66
N SER A 15 20.19 18.05 1.79
CA SER A 15 18.86 17.62 2.15
C SER A 15 18.43 16.52 1.19
N LEU A 16 18.21 15.33 1.75
CA LEU A 16 17.56 14.22 1.07
C LEU A 16 16.15 14.68 0.68
N LEU A 17 15.98 15.16 -0.55
CA LEU A 17 14.67 15.25 -1.22
C LEU A 17 14.20 13.83 -1.54
N GLY A 18 13.88 13.06 -0.50
CA GLY A 18 13.17 11.80 -0.64
C GLY A 18 11.70 12.12 -0.84
N CYS A 19 11.21 12.06 -2.08
CA CYS A 19 9.77 11.95 -2.29
C CYS A 19 9.32 10.60 -1.71
N LYS A 20 8.52 10.61 -0.65
CA LYS A 20 7.68 9.44 -0.35
C LYS A 20 6.67 9.33 -1.49
N GLN A 21 6.79 8.30 -2.31
CA GLN A 21 5.78 7.96 -3.30
C GLN A 21 4.51 7.56 -2.54
N GLU A 22 3.55 8.48 -2.46
CA GLU A 22 2.20 8.18 -1.97
C GLU A 22 1.62 7.12 -2.92
N SER A 23 1.20 5.97 -2.39
CA SER A 23 0.55 4.95 -3.20
C SER A 23 -0.79 5.51 -3.68
N VAL A 24 -0.90 5.78 -4.98
CA VAL A 24 -2.16 6.19 -5.60
C VAL A 24 -2.99 4.93 -5.79
N LEU A 25 -3.90 4.65 -4.86
CA LEU A 25 -4.95 3.67 -5.11
C LEU A 25 -5.96 4.26 -6.10
N PRO A 26 -6.62 3.44 -6.93
CA PRO A 26 -7.78 3.88 -7.70
C PRO A 26 -8.85 4.50 -6.77
N ASP A 27 -9.56 5.52 -7.21
CA ASP A 27 -10.62 6.17 -6.40
C ASP A 27 -11.72 5.20 -5.98
N SER A 28 -11.93 4.12 -6.75
CA SER A 28 -12.90 3.05 -6.48
C SER A 28 -12.33 1.89 -5.65
N ALA A 29 -11.05 1.92 -5.30
CA ALA A 29 -10.41 0.83 -4.57
C ALA A 29 -10.55 1.00 -3.06
N LEU A 30 -11.02 -0.06 -2.41
CA LEU A 30 -11.06 -0.19 -0.96
C LEU A 30 -9.84 -0.98 -0.47
N LYS A 31 -9.01 -0.34 0.34
CA LYS A 31 -7.85 -0.99 0.96
C LYS A 31 -8.30 -1.98 2.04
N CYS A 32 -7.68 -3.15 2.09
CA CYS A 32 -7.90 -4.08 3.19
C CYS A 32 -7.16 -3.59 4.44
N GLU A 33 -7.89 -3.41 5.54
CA GLU A 33 -7.34 -2.97 6.83
C GLU A 33 -6.96 -4.16 7.72
N GLU A 34 -6.09 -3.88 8.70
CA GLU A 34 -5.74 -4.83 9.77
C GLU A 34 -6.54 -4.49 11.05
N PRO A 35 -6.98 -5.49 11.83
CA PRO A 35 -6.78 -6.93 11.61
C PRO A 35 -7.71 -7.50 10.52
N ARG A 36 -7.23 -8.56 9.86
CA ARG A 36 -8.00 -9.29 8.85
C ARG A 36 -9.30 -9.87 9.42
N PRO A 37 -10.41 -9.84 8.67
CA PRO A 37 -11.65 -10.45 9.10
C PRO A 37 -11.53 -11.98 9.14
N GLU A 38 -11.78 -12.58 10.29
CA GLU A 38 -11.78 -14.04 10.48
C GLU A 38 -13.13 -14.68 10.09
N MET A 39 -14.20 -13.87 10.02
CA MET A 39 -15.55 -14.32 9.67
C MET A 39 -16.15 -13.38 8.63
N CYS A 40 -16.74 -13.97 7.59
CA CYS A 40 -17.45 -13.25 6.54
C CYS A 40 -18.82 -13.84 6.32
N THR A 41 -19.77 -12.97 5.94
CA THR A 41 -21.08 -13.37 5.46
C THR A 41 -20.96 -14.11 4.13
N ARG A 42 -21.90 -15.01 3.84
CA ARG A 42 -21.97 -15.81 2.59
C ARG A 42 -22.81 -15.13 1.51
N ASP A 43 -22.83 -13.80 1.50
CA ASP A 43 -23.45 -13.02 0.44
C ASP A 43 -22.54 -12.98 -0.79
N TYR A 44 -23.15 -13.01 -1.96
CA TYR A 44 -22.43 -12.87 -3.22
C TYR A 44 -22.60 -11.44 -3.74
N ARG A 45 -21.57 -10.63 -3.55
CA ARG A 45 -21.39 -9.26 -4.03
C ARG A 45 -19.94 -9.16 -4.49
N PRO A 46 -19.62 -9.62 -5.72
CA PRO A 46 -18.27 -9.93 -6.11
C PRO A 46 -17.33 -8.74 -5.95
N ALA A 47 -16.07 -9.04 -5.63
CA ALA A 47 -15.01 -8.06 -5.53
C ALA A 47 -13.74 -8.58 -6.21
N CYS A 48 -13.09 -7.72 -6.99
CA CYS A 48 -11.80 -8.02 -7.60
C CYS A 48 -10.71 -7.60 -6.62
N GLY A 49 -10.00 -8.57 -6.05
CA GLY A 49 -8.94 -8.34 -5.10
C GLY A 49 -7.58 -8.36 -5.76
N THR A 50 -6.78 -7.33 -5.51
CA THR A 50 -5.39 -7.26 -5.98
C THR A 50 -4.46 -7.75 -4.89
N LEU A 51 -3.68 -8.78 -5.21
CA LEU A 51 -2.71 -9.38 -4.32
C LEU A 51 -1.43 -8.53 -4.25
N SER A 52 -0.61 -8.76 -3.22
CA SER A 52 0.74 -8.19 -3.11
C SER A 52 1.66 -8.55 -4.28
N SER A 53 1.35 -9.61 -5.03
CA SER A 53 2.01 -10.01 -6.28
C SER A 53 1.54 -9.23 -7.52
N ALA A 54 0.64 -8.26 -7.36
CA ALA A 54 -0.07 -7.56 -8.43
C ALA A 54 -0.96 -8.45 -9.31
N GLN A 55 -1.18 -9.70 -8.92
CA GLN A 55 -2.19 -10.56 -9.54
C GLN A 55 -3.58 -10.17 -9.03
N GLU A 56 -4.57 -10.33 -9.88
CA GLU A 56 -5.96 -10.09 -9.54
C GLU A 56 -6.70 -11.42 -9.38
N LYS A 57 -7.70 -11.42 -8.50
CA LYS A 57 -8.57 -12.57 -8.29
C LYS A 57 -9.97 -12.12 -7.89
N THR A 58 -10.98 -12.72 -8.51
CA THR A 58 -12.37 -12.54 -8.11
C THR A 58 -12.65 -13.30 -6.82
N TYR A 59 -13.30 -12.61 -5.87
CA TYR A 59 -13.80 -13.18 -4.62
C TYR A 59 -15.31 -12.98 -4.53
N SER A 60 -15.99 -13.83 -3.74
CA SER A 60 -17.45 -13.79 -3.56
C SER A 60 -17.95 -12.47 -2.95
N ASN A 61 -17.14 -11.85 -2.09
CA ASN A 61 -17.36 -10.51 -1.55
C ASN A 61 -16.06 -9.89 -1.02
N ALA A 62 -16.09 -8.58 -0.78
CA ALA A 62 -14.95 -7.81 -0.27
C ALA A 62 -14.42 -8.32 1.08
N CYS A 63 -15.28 -8.78 1.98
CA CYS A 63 -14.84 -9.38 3.25
C CYS A 63 -13.99 -10.63 3.00
N THR A 64 -14.47 -11.54 2.15
CA THR A 64 -13.79 -12.79 1.80
C THR A 64 -12.47 -12.53 1.06
N ALA A 65 -12.41 -11.46 0.27
CA ALA A 65 -11.15 -11.00 -0.31
C ALA A 65 -10.18 -10.52 0.78
N CYS A 66 -10.63 -9.61 1.63
CA CYS A 66 -9.78 -9.03 2.68
C CYS A 66 -9.42 -9.99 3.81
N SER A 67 -10.08 -11.15 3.97
CA SER A 67 -9.62 -12.20 4.91
C SER A 67 -8.34 -12.90 4.44
N ASN A 68 -8.02 -12.86 3.14
CA ASN A 68 -6.74 -13.33 2.64
C ASN A 68 -5.66 -12.27 2.91
N PRO A 69 -4.61 -12.58 3.70
CA PRO A 69 -3.59 -11.61 4.10
C PRO A 69 -2.76 -11.08 2.93
N ASN A 70 -2.80 -11.73 1.77
CA ASN A 70 -2.08 -11.29 0.57
C ASN A 70 -2.87 -10.27 -0.25
N VAL A 71 -4.16 -10.05 0.01
CA VAL A 71 -4.97 -9.05 -0.72
C VAL A 71 -4.71 -7.67 -0.12
N GLN A 72 -4.32 -6.72 -0.97
CA GLN A 72 -3.95 -5.36 -0.57
C GLN A 72 -5.14 -4.40 -0.65
N TRP A 73 -5.93 -4.52 -1.71
CA TRP A 73 -7.12 -3.71 -1.94
C TRP A 73 -8.08 -4.46 -2.86
N VAL A 74 -9.33 -4.01 -2.90
CA VAL A 74 -10.39 -4.57 -3.72
C VAL A 74 -11.13 -3.48 -4.48
N ILE A 75 -11.66 -3.81 -5.65
CA ILE A 75 -12.66 -3.01 -6.37
C ILE A 75 -13.97 -3.80 -6.43
N GLU A 76 -15.11 -3.10 -6.38
CA GLU A 76 -16.42 -3.73 -6.54
C GLU A 76 -16.58 -4.35 -7.94
N GLY A 77 -17.11 -5.57 -8.00
CA GLY A 77 -17.29 -6.33 -9.24
C GLY A 77 -16.33 -7.52 -9.38
N GLU A 78 -16.50 -8.32 -10.43
CA GLU A 78 -15.53 -9.36 -10.78
C GLU A 78 -14.31 -8.75 -11.48
N CYS A 79 -13.17 -9.44 -11.49
CA CYS A 79 -12.03 -9.02 -12.29
C CYS A 79 -12.36 -9.11 -13.77
N THR A 80 -12.03 -8.06 -14.51
CA THR A 80 -12.17 -7.98 -15.96
C THR A 80 -10.76 -7.98 -16.55
N ASP A 81 -10.27 -9.15 -16.93
CA ASP A 81 -8.94 -9.31 -17.55
C ASP A 81 -8.68 -8.34 -18.72
#